data_AF-A0A1F8RWR4-F1
#
_entry.id   AF-A0A1F8RWR4-F1
#
_cell.length_a   1.000
_cell.length_b   1.000
_cell.length_c   1.000
_cell.angle_alpha   90.00
_cell.angle_beta   90.00
_cell.angle_gamma   90.00
#
_symmetry.space_group_name_H-M   'P 1'
#
loop_
_entity.id
_entity.type
_entity.pdbx_description
1 polymer ?
#
loop_
_entity_poly.entity_id
_entity_poly.type
_entity_poly.pdbx_seq_one_letter_code
_entity_poly.pdbx_strand_id
1 'polypeptide(L)'
;MPRERPMDRANRNAELLLIRIGGEIHDARIDRGLSVDAASAAAGISNAEWSRIERHRSPRVPLVTLVRCGAVVGLDVVTRAYPGGPPIRDAAHLALLRALHEHLDPSLRWATEVPLPIPGDPRCWDATITGRGWIEAVEAETRPHDAQALHRRLALKLRDGEVDGLILVVRDTRTTRAFLREAADEIVPSFPIRGSIALERLRAGSAPGGNAIVVLPIPRPGRVASAGPGHQPPHV
;
A
#
# COMPACT_ATOMS: atom_id res chain seq x y z
N MET A 1 9.41 16.04 11.29
CA MET A 1 9.95 16.30 9.93
C MET A 1 8.85 16.02 8.91
N PRO A 2 8.66 16.84 7.86
CA PRO A 2 7.60 16.58 6.87
C PRO A 2 7.87 15.27 6.12
N ARG A 3 6.85 14.40 6.01
CA ARG A 3 6.94 13.11 5.32
C ARG A 3 6.95 13.35 3.80
N GLU A 4 7.98 12.85 3.10
CA GLU A 4 8.07 12.88 1.64
C GLU A 4 6.82 12.24 1.00
N ARG A 5 6.22 12.87 -0.02
CA ARG A 5 5.05 12.30 -0.69
C ARG A 5 5.50 11.09 -1.54
N PRO A 6 4.67 10.04 -1.68
CA PRO A 6 5.01 8.88 -2.52
C PRO A 6 5.41 9.24 -3.96
N MET A 7 4.78 10.26 -4.53
CA MET A 7 5.09 10.74 -5.88
C MET A 7 6.46 11.44 -5.95
N ASP A 8 6.84 12.20 -4.92
CA ASP A 8 8.15 12.87 -4.86
C ASP A 8 9.27 11.83 -4.80
N ARG A 9 9.07 10.78 -4.00
CA ARG A 9 9.97 9.62 -3.94
C ARG A 9 10.07 8.89 -5.27
N ALA A 10 8.92 8.66 -5.94
CA ALA A 10 8.88 8.00 -7.23
C ALA A 10 9.65 8.80 -8.30
N ASN A 11 9.46 10.12 -8.35
CA ASN A 11 10.17 11.00 -9.27
C ASN A 11 11.68 10.97 -9.01
N ARG A 12 12.09 11.10 -7.75
CA ARG A 12 13.50 11.00 -7.35
C ARG A 12 14.13 9.67 -7.76
N ASN A 13 13.44 8.56 -7.51
CA ASN A 13 13.91 7.23 -7.90
C ASN A 13 13.99 7.07 -9.42
N ALA A 14 13.03 7.60 -10.17
CA ALA A 14 13.04 7.57 -11.62
C ALA A 14 14.24 8.36 -12.19
N GLU A 15 14.53 9.55 -11.64
CA GLU A 15 15.70 10.35 -12.02
C GLU A 15 17.01 9.59 -11.76
N LEU A 16 17.17 8.99 -10.57
CA LEU A 16 18.35 8.20 -10.24
C LEU A 16 18.52 6.98 -11.14
N LEU A 17 17.43 6.29 -11.48
CA LEU A 17 17.46 5.15 -12.39
C LEU A 17 17.84 5.56 -13.82
N LEU A 18 17.32 6.69 -14.31
CA LEU A 18 17.67 7.19 -15.64
C LEU A 18 19.13 7.63 -15.73
N ILE A 19 19.65 8.29 -14.68
CA ILE A 19 21.08 8.64 -14.57
C ILE A 19 21.93 7.37 -14.63
N ARG A 20 21.58 6.36 -13.84
CA ARG A 20 22.35 5.12 -13.77
C ARG A 20 22.35 4.37 -15.11
N ILE A 21 21.16 4.12 -15.67
CA ILE A 21 21.02 3.37 -16.92
C ILE A 21 21.65 4.14 -18.09
N GLY A 22 21.49 5.47 -18.13
CA GLY A 22 22.12 6.33 -19.15
C GLY A 22 23.65 6.24 -19.12
N GLY A 23 24.24 6.25 -17.92
CA GLY A 23 25.68 6.04 -17.71
C GLY A 23 26.15 4.64 -18.12
N GLU A 24 25.45 3.59 -17.70
CA GLU A 24 25.78 2.21 -18.07
C GLU A 24 25.73 1.99 -19.59
N ILE A 25 24.77 2.60 -20.30
CA ILE A 25 24.69 2.59 -21.77
C ILE A 25 25.88 3.35 -22.40
N HIS A 26 26.25 4.51 -21.85
CA HIS A 26 27.37 5.30 -22.34
C HIS A 26 28.68 4.52 -22.24
N ASP A 27 28.98 3.97 -21.06
CA ASP A 27 30.20 3.22 -20.80
C ASP A 27 30.27 1.98 -21.71
N ALA A 28 29.18 1.20 -21.79
CA ALA A 28 29.11 0.03 -22.66
C ALA A 28 29.29 0.34 -24.15
N ARG A 29 28.83 1.52 -24.61
CA ARG A 29 29.03 1.99 -25.98
C ARG A 29 30.50 2.32 -26.23
N ILE A 30 31.13 3.05 -25.31
CA ILE A 30 32.54 3.45 -25.42
C ILE A 30 33.46 2.22 -25.40
N ASP A 31 33.23 1.28 -24.48
CA ASP A 31 34.00 0.04 -24.36
C ASP A 31 33.96 -0.81 -25.65
N ARG A 32 32.84 -0.75 -26.39
CA ARG A 32 32.65 -1.46 -27.66
C ARG A 32 33.07 -0.66 -28.89
N GLY A 33 33.58 0.56 -28.70
CA GLY A 33 34.03 1.42 -29.79
C GLY A 33 32.90 1.87 -30.73
N LEU A 34 31.65 1.86 -30.28
CA LEU A 34 30.50 2.22 -31.11
C LEU A 34 30.35 3.74 -31.20
N SER A 35 30.19 4.27 -32.41
CA SER A 35 29.82 5.68 -32.60
C SER A 35 28.35 5.92 -32.20
N VAL A 36 28.02 7.15 -31.85
CA VAL A 36 26.63 7.56 -31.58
C VAL A 36 25.76 7.35 -32.82
N ASP A 37 26.30 7.61 -34.01
CA ASP A 37 25.58 7.43 -35.28
C ASP A 37 25.20 5.95 -35.49
N ALA A 38 26.15 5.04 -35.30
CA ALA A 38 25.90 3.61 -35.46
C ALA A 38 24.91 3.09 -34.40
N ALA A 39 25.11 3.48 -33.14
CA ALA A 39 24.30 3.00 -32.03
C ALA A 39 22.85 3.51 -32.10
N SER A 40 22.66 4.79 -32.42
CA SER A 40 21.32 5.38 -32.53
C SER A 40 20.54 4.84 -33.74
N ALA A 41 21.20 4.66 -34.89
CA ALA A 41 20.61 4.04 -36.07
C ALA A 41 20.14 2.61 -35.75
N ALA A 42 20.96 1.81 -35.07
CA ALA A 42 20.61 0.45 -34.66
C ALA A 42 19.46 0.42 -33.63
N ALA A 43 19.39 1.40 -32.72
CA ALA A 43 18.30 1.51 -31.75
C ALA A 43 17.00 2.10 -32.36
N GLY A 44 17.06 2.62 -33.58
CA GLY A 44 15.94 3.26 -34.27
C GLY A 44 15.54 4.60 -33.64
N ILE A 45 16.50 5.38 -33.14
CA ILE A 45 16.29 6.71 -32.58
C ILE A 45 17.26 7.73 -33.16
N SER A 46 17.01 9.02 -32.93
CA SER A 46 17.92 10.08 -33.41
C SER A 46 19.20 10.18 -32.59
N ASN A 47 20.30 10.63 -33.21
CA ASN A 47 21.55 11.01 -32.51
C ASN A 47 21.32 11.94 -31.33
N ALA A 48 20.43 12.93 -31.51
CA ALA A 48 20.10 13.89 -30.47
C ALA A 48 19.39 13.24 -29.27
N GLU A 49 18.56 12.23 -29.52
CA GLU A 49 17.89 11.47 -28.46
C GLU A 49 18.86 10.55 -27.73
N TRP A 50 19.69 9.79 -28.46
CA TRP A 50 20.77 8.99 -27.89
C TRP A 50 21.66 9.84 -26.99
N SER A 51 22.12 10.97 -27.51
CA SER A 51 22.97 11.88 -26.76
C SER A 51 22.29 12.52 -25.55
N ARG A 52 20.96 12.72 -25.57
CA ARG A 52 20.22 13.20 -24.40
C ARG A 52 20.11 12.13 -23.31
N ILE A 53 19.98 10.86 -23.70
CA ILE A 53 19.94 9.71 -22.78
C ILE A 53 21.28 9.60 -22.06
N GLU A 54 22.40 9.53 -22.78
CA GLU A 54 23.75 9.42 -22.18
C GLU A 54 24.12 10.58 -21.27
N ARG A 55 23.61 11.79 -21.55
CA ARG A 55 23.87 12.98 -20.73
C ARG A 55 22.84 13.20 -19.63
N HIS A 56 21.90 12.28 -19.45
CA HIS A 56 20.83 12.35 -18.45
C HIS A 56 19.95 13.61 -18.61
N ARG A 57 19.79 14.09 -19.85
CA ARG A 57 19.03 15.30 -20.20
C ARG A 57 17.63 15.00 -20.73
N SER A 58 17.21 13.73 -20.74
CA SER A 58 15.84 13.34 -21.10
C SER A 58 15.11 12.88 -19.83
N PRO A 59 14.25 13.72 -19.24
CA PRO A 59 13.55 13.37 -17.99
C PRO A 59 12.47 12.30 -18.20
N ARG A 60 12.14 11.99 -19.46
CA ARG A 60 11.11 11.02 -19.83
C ARG A 60 11.61 10.21 -21.02
N VAL A 61 12.22 9.07 -20.74
CA VAL A 61 12.63 8.10 -21.75
C VAL A 61 11.69 6.90 -21.67
N PRO A 62 10.98 6.52 -22.76
CA PRO A 62 10.20 5.30 -22.77
C PRO A 62 11.09 4.08 -22.44
N LEU A 63 10.59 3.17 -21.60
CA LEU A 63 11.35 1.96 -21.23
C LEU A 63 11.81 1.16 -22.45
N VAL A 64 10.94 1.06 -23.48
CA VAL A 64 11.29 0.40 -24.75
C VAL A 64 12.52 1.02 -25.43
N THR A 65 12.69 2.33 -25.32
CA THR A 65 13.87 3.02 -25.88
C THR A 65 15.13 2.63 -25.10
N LEU A 66 15.08 2.59 -23.77
CA LEU A 66 16.21 2.16 -22.93
C LEU A 66 16.59 0.70 -23.22
N VAL A 67 15.61 -0.19 -23.35
CA VAL A 67 15.83 -1.61 -23.70
C VAL A 67 16.50 -1.75 -25.07
N ARG A 68 16.06 -0.98 -26.07
CA ARG A 68 16.70 -0.97 -27.40
C ARG A 68 18.13 -0.46 -27.35
N CYS A 69 18.37 0.65 -26.67
CA CYS A 69 19.72 1.20 -26.51
C CYS A 69 20.64 0.19 -25.80
N GLY A 70 20.16 -0.43 -24.72
CA GLY A 70 20.87 -1.50 -24.00
C GLY A 70 21.21 -2.67 -24.92
N ALA A 71 20.23 -3.21 -25.64
CA ALA A 71 20.45 -4.34 -26.55
C ALA A 71 21.51 -4.03 -27.63
N VAL A 72 21.49 -2.80 -28.18
CA VAL A 72 22.50 -2.35 -29.17
C VAL A 72 23.90 -2.35 -28.60
N VAL A 73 24.07 -1.98 -27.33
CA VAL A 73 25.37 -2.00 -26.64
C VAL A 73 25.63 -3.32 -25.90
N GLY A 74 24.85 -4.37 -26.17
CA GLY A 74 25.03 -5.69 -25.57
C GLY A 74 24.74 -5.76 -24.07
N LEU A 75 23.79 -4.96 -23.58
CA LEU A 75 23.24 -4.99 -22.23
C LEU A 75 21.78 -5.47 -22.24
N ASP A 76 21.39 -6.20 -21.20
CA ASP A 76 20.00 -6.54 -20.93
C ASP A 76 19.41 -5.60 -19.87
N VAL A 77 18.49 -4.72 -20.27
CA VAL A 77 17.79 -3.82 -19.35
C VAL A 77 16.58 -4.54 -18.76
N VAL A 78 16.72 -5.02 -17.52
CA VAL A 78 15.67 -5.75 -16.78
C VAL A 78 15.05 -4.86 -15.72
N THR A 79 13.72 -4.84 -15.62
CA THR A 79 12.99 -4.15 -14.55
C THR A 79 12.29 -5.15 -13.63
N ARG A 80 12.30 -4.85 -12.32
CA ARG A 80 11.55 -5.60 -11.31
C ARG A 80 10.88 -4.63 -10.35
N ALA A 81 9.60 -4.85 -10.09
CA ALA A 81 8.88 -4.11 -9.05
C ALA A 81 9.11 -4.80 -7.70
N TYR A 82 9.43 -4.01 -6.68
CA TYR A 82 9.56 -4.45 -5.30
C TYR A 82 8.59 -3.65 -4.42
N PRO A 83 8.03 -4.24 -3.35
CA PRO A 83 7.24 -3.49 -2.36
C PRO A 83 8.08 -2.34 -1.77
N GLY A 84 7.70 -1.09 -2.08
CA GLY A 84 8.51 0.11 -1.76
C GLY A 84 7.88 1.08 -0.74
N GLY A 85 6.74 0.70 -0.16
CA GLY A 85 5.99 1.50 0.81
C GLY A 85 4.51 1.11 0.84
N PRO A 86 3.73 1.65 1.80
CA PRO A 86 2.29 1.42 1.84
C PRO A 86 1.67 1.94 0.53
N PRO A 87 0.81 1.15 -0.15
CA PRO A 87 0.12 1.61 -1.34
C PRO A 87 -0.74 2.84 -0.99
N ILE A 88 -1.11 3.64 -1.99
CA ILE A 88 -2.16 4.64 -1.81
C ILE A 88 -3.39 3.89 -1.29
N ARG A 89 -3.78 4.16 -0.03
CA ARG A 89 -4.96 3.55 0.56
C ARG A 89 -6.17 3.95 -0.28
N ASP A 90 -6.87 2.97 -0.83
CA ASP A 90 -8.10 3.24 -1.55
C ASP A 90 -9.16 3.77 -0.56
N ALA A 91 -10.12 4.53 -1.06
CA ALA A 91 -11.18 5.11 -0.23
C ALA A 91 -11.96 4.03 0.56
N ALA A 92 -12.00 2.79 0.03
CA ALA A 92 -12.65 1.66 0.67
C ALA A 92 -11.88 1.19 1.92
N HIS A 93 -10.55 1.14 1.87
CA HIS A 93 -9.71 0.78 3.01
C HIS A 93 -9.85 1.79 4.15
N LEU A 94 -9.81 3.09 3.84
CA LEU A 94 -10.06 4.14 4.85
C LEU A 94 -11.47 4.06 5.43
N ALA A 95 -12.47 3.79 4.59
CA ALA A 95 -13.85 3.65 5.05
C ALA A 95 -14.03 2.42 5.95
N LEU A 96 -13.31 1.33 5.69
CA LEU A 96 -13.34 0.13 6.51
C LEU A 96 -12.72 0.36 7.90
N LEU A 97 -11.58 1.05 7.95
CA LEU A 97 -10.97 1.46 9.22
C LEU A 97 -11.87 2.40 10.02
N ARG A 98 -12.54 3.36 9.35
CA ARG A 98 -13.52 4.24 9.99
C ARG A 98 -14.71 3.47 10.56
N ALA A 99 -15.25 2.50 9.81
CA ALA A 99 -16.36 1.67 10.27
C ALA A 99 -15.99 0.87 11.53
N LEU A 100 -14.75 0.39 11.65
CA LEU A 100 -14.29 -0.23 12.91
C LEU A 100 -14.15 0.81 14.03
N HIS A 101 -13.57 1.97 13.75
CA HIS A 101 -13.38 3.03 14.74
C HIS A 101 -14.71 3.50 15.36
N GLU A 102 -15.78 3.57 14.58
CA GLU A 102 -17.14 3.88 15.05
C GLU A 102 -17.73 2.83 16.03
N HIS A 103 -17.10 1.68 16.18
CA HIS A 103 -17.48 0.66 17.16
C HIS A 103 -16.62 0.69 18.43
N LEU A 104 -15.66 1.60 18.55
CA LEU A 104 -14.82 1.65 19.73
C LEU A 104 -15.48 2.50 20.82
N ASP A 105 -15.35 2.03 22.06
CA ASP A 105 -15.66 2.87 23.21
C ASP A 105 -14.76 4.12 23.24
N PRO A 106 -15.27 5.32 23.59
CA PRO A 106 -14.48 6.55 23.61
C PRO A 106 -13.25 6.53 24.53
N SER A 107 -13.19 5.61 25.50
CA SER A 107 -12.02 5.43 26.37
C SER A 107 -10.82 4.78 25.66
N LEU A 108 -11.04 4.14 24.51
CA LEU A 108 -9.99 3.49 23.73
C LEU A 108 -9.27 4.50 22.85
N ARG A 109 -7.94 4.42 22.79
CA ARG A 109 -7.13 5.26 21.89
C ARG A 109 -7.01 4.59 20.53
N TRP A 110 -7.20 5.37 19.49
CA TRP A 110 -7.06 4.96 18.10
C TRP A 110 -5.87 5.69 17.45
N ALA A 111 -4.95 4.93 16.84
CA ALA A 111 -3.85 5.47 16.05
C ALA A 111 -3.74 4.73 14.72
N THR A 112 -3.37 5.42 13.64
CA THR A 112 -3.25 4.84 12.29
C THR A 112 -1.82 4.94 11.77
N GLU A 113 -1.42 4.02 10.88
CA GLU A 113 -0.06 3.97 10.31
C GLU A 113 1.02 3.82 11.39
N VAL A 114 0.77 2.98 12.39
CA VAL A 114 1.67 2.81 13.53
C VAL A 114 2.85 1.93 13.10
N PRO A 115 4.10 2.44 13.11
CA PRO A 115 5.26 1.67 12.70
C PRO A 115 5.49 0.49 13.65
N LEU A 116 6.06 -0.59 13.12
CA LEU A 116 6.59 -1.66 13.96
C LEU A 116 7.78 -1.12 14.79
N PRO A 117 8.04 -1.66 15.99
CA PRO A 117 9.11 -1.21 16.89
C PRO A 117 10.52 -1.66 16.44
N ILE A 118 10.76 -1.73 15.12
CA ILE A 118 12.03 -2.12 14.52
C ILE A 118 12.62 -0.90 13.81
N PRO A 119 13.76 -0.35 14.28
CA PRO A 119 14.39 0.81 13.66
C PRO A 119 14.68 0.60 12.17
N GLY A 120 14.21 1.52 11.33
CA GLY A 120 14.41 1.48 9.88
C GLY A 120 13.48 0.52 9.12
N ASP A 121 12.62 -0.23 9.81
CA ASP A 121 11.63 -1.08 9.16
C ASP A 121 10.47 -0.23 8.61
N PRO A 122 10.15 -0.35 7.31
CA PRO A 122 9.07 0.43 6.70
C PRO A 122 7.66 -0.12 6.98
N ARG A 123 7.52 -1.28 7.64
CA ARG A 123 6.23 -1.89 7.96
C ARG A 123 5.51 -1.09 9.05
N CYS A 124 4.21 -0.85 8.85
CA CYS A 124 3.31 -0.26 9.84
C CYS A 124 2.05 -1.10 9.97
N TRP A 125 1.46 -1.18 11.16
CA TRP A 125 0.06 -1.56 11.35
C TRP A 125 -0.85 -0.55 10.68
N ASP A 126 -1.98 -1.01 10.11
CA ASP A 126 -2.93 -0.08 9.53
C ASP A 126 -3.50 0.86 10.59
N ALA A 127 -3.82 0.28 11.74
CA ALA A 127 -4.14 0.99 12.97
C ALA A 127 -3.81 0.15 14.21
N THR A 128 -3.84 0.80 15.38
CA THR A 128 -3.80 0.16 16.69
C THR A 128 -4.91 0.71 17.58
N ILE A 129 -5.45 -0.17 18.42
CA ILE A 129 -6.38 0.18 19.49
C ILE A 129 -5.64 -0.02 20.81
N THR A 130 -5.58 1.02 21.64
CA THR A 130 -4.94 0.94 22.95
C THR A 130 -5.96 1.17 24.05
N GLY A 131 -6.10 0.18 24.92
CA GLY A 131 -6.88 0.27 26.16
C GLY A 131 -5.98 0.26 27.39
N ARG A 132 -6.57 -0.01 28.56
CA ARG A 132 -5.82 -0.04 29.82
C ARG A 132 -4.95 -1.29 29.90
N GLY A 133 -3.66 -1.13 29.57
CA GLY A 133 -2.66 -2.19 29.70
C GLY A 133 -2.66 -3.20 28.56
N TRP A 134 -3.24 -2.85 27.41
CA TRP A 134 -3.24 -3.69 26.21
C TRP A 134 -3.25 -2.87 24.93
N ILE A 135 -2.71 -3.45 23.87
CA ILE A 135 -2.63 -2.91 22.51
C ILE A 135 -3.05 -4.01 21.52
N GLU A 136 -4.04 -3.72 20.70
CA GLU A 136 -4.46 -4.60 19.60
C GLU A 136 -4.09 -3.96 18.27
N ALA A 137 -3.42 -4.72 17.40
CA ALA A 137 -3.18 -4.32 16.03
C ALA A 137 -4.44 -4.49 15.18
N VAL A 138 -4.56 -3.66 14.14
CA VAL A 138 -5.63 -3.74 13.14
C VAL A 138 -5.00 -3.75 11.76
N GLU A 139 -5.46 -4.69 10.93
CA GLU A 139 -5.15 -4.75 9.49
C GLU A 139 -6.45 -4.80 8.70
N ALA A 140 -6.58 -3.96 7.67
CA ALA A 140 -7.80 -3.85 6.87
C ALA A 140 -7.61 -4.40 5.45
N GLU A 141 -8.40 -5.42 5.08
CA GLU A 141 -8.32 -6.09 3.78
C GLU A 141 -9.64 -5.95 3.02
N THR A 142 -9.62 -5.19 1.91
CA THR A 142 -10.83 -4.89 1.13
C THR A 142 -11.15 -5.95 0.07
N ARG A 143 -10.13 -6.68 -0.41
CA ARG A 143 -10.25 -7.74 -1.42
C ARG A 143 -9.23 -8.87 -1.16
N PRO A 144 -9.43 -9.68 -0.11
CA PRO A 144 -8.58 -10.83 0.12
C PRO A 144 -8.75 -11.86 -1.01
N HIS A 145 -7.65 -12.48 -1.43
CA HIS A 145 -7.62 -13.45 -2.53
C HIS A 145 -6.69 -14.64 -2.27
N ASP A 146 -5.53 -14.41 -1.64
CA ASP A 146 -4.57 -15.45 -1.28
C ASP A 146 -4.51 -15.59 0.24
N ALA A 147 -5.09 -16.67 0.76
CA ALA A 147 -5.20 -16.94 2.19
C ALA A 147 -3.84 -17.22 2.83
N GLN A 148 -2.99 -18.00 2.16
CA GLN A 148 -1.68 -18.37 2.66
C GLN A 148 -0.71 -17.19 2.67
N ALA A 149 -0.75 -16.34 1.65
CA ALA A 149 0.06 -15.12 1.61
C ALA A 149 -0.43 -14.10 2.66
N LEU A 150 -1.75 -13.95 2.82
CA LEU A 150 -2.34 -13.10 3.85
C LEU A 150 -1.93 -13.58 5.24
N HIS A 151 -2.11 -14.87 5.54
CA HIS A 151 -1.75 -15.46 6.83
C HIS A 151 -0.27 -15.27 7.14
N ARG A 152 0.63 -15.58 6.19
CA ARG A 152 2.08 -15.37 6.36
C ARG A 152 2.44 -13.92 6.65
N ARG A 153 1.85 -12.96 5.93
CA ARG A 153 2.09 -11.52 6.15
C ARG A 153 1.63 -11.08 7.53
N LEU A 154 0.44 -11.49 7.97
CA LEU A 154 -0.11 -11.13 9.27
C LEU A 154 0.70 -11.74 10.42
N ALA A 155 1.05 -13.02 10.31
CA ALA A 155 1.85 -13.72 11.33
C ALA A 155 3.23 -13.08 11.54
N LEU A 156 3.90 -12.68 10.46
CA LEU A 156 5.19 -11.99 10.53
C LEU A 156 5.09 -10.63 11.23
N LYS A 157 4.04 -9.84 10.92
CA LYS A 157 3.84 -8.55 11.60
C LYS A 157 3.47 -8.73 13.06
N LEU A 158 2.63 -9.71 13.38
CA LEU A 158 2.20 -9.99 14.75
C LEU A 158 3.40 -10.37 15.63
N ARG A 159 4.27 -11.25 15.14
CA ARG A 159 5.50 -11.65 15.83
C ARG A 159 6.42 -10.46 16.14
N ASP A 160 6.51 -9.53 15.19
CA ASP A 160 7.47 -8.41 15.23
C ASP A 160 6.86 -7.12 15.83
N GLY A 161 5.56 -7.11 16.15
CA GLY A 161 4.79 -5.88 16.29
C GLY A 161 4.52 -5.40 17.73
N GLU A 162 4.96 -6.15 18.75
CA GLU A 162 4.75 -5.85 20.18
C GLU A 162 3.29 -5.47 20.52
N VAL A 163 2.34 -6.28 20.07
CA VAL A 163 0.90 -6.14 20.36
C VAL A 163 0.37 -7.40 21.03
N ASP A 164 -0.71 -7.27 21.80
CA ASP A 164 -1.35 -8.38 22.51
C ASP A 164 -2.23 -9.24 21.59
N GLY A 165 -2.64 -8.69 20.44
CA GLY A 165 -3.44 -9.39 19.45
C GLY A 165 -3.60 -8.64 18.14
N LEU A 166 -4.31 -9.27 17.21
CA LEU A 166 -4.58 -8.78 15.86
C LEU A 166 -6.06 -8.91 15.49
N ILE A 167 -6.64 -7.79 15.06
CA ILE A 167 -7.94 -7.74 14.41
C ILE A 167 -7.74 -7.61 12.91
N LEU A 168 -8.09 -8.67 12.16
CA LEU A 168 -8.21 -8.60 10.71
C LEU A 168 -9.63 -8.11 10.36
N VAL A 169 -9.72 -6.89 9.82
CA VAL A 169 -10.98 -6.33 9.34
C VAL A 169 -11.12 -6.60 7.86
N VAL A 170 -12.19 -7.27 7.47
CA VAL A 170 -12.49 -7.52 6.06
C VAL A 170 -13.82 -6.91 5.65
N ARG A 171 -13.89 -6.46 4.41
CA ARG A 171 -15.11 -5.87 3.86
C ARG A 171 -16.21 -6.93 3.73
N ASP A 172 -17.41 -6.63 4.19
CA ASP A 172 -18.57 -7.51 4.06
C ASP A 172 -19.07 -7.54 2.61
N THR A 173 -18.64 -8.56 1.86
CA THR A 173 -19.10 -8.82 0.49
C THR A 173 -19.33 -10.32 0.29
N ARG A 174 -20.09 -10.66 -0.76
CA ARG A 174 -20.27 -12.08 -1.15
C ARG A 174 -18.94 -12.76 -1.43
N THR A 175 -18.02 -12.07 -2.11
CA THR A 175 -16.68 -12.57 -2.43
C THR A 175 -15.84 -12.79 -1.17
N THR A 176 -15.81 -11.82 -0.25
CA THR A 176 -15.10 -11.96 1.03
C THR A 176 -15.63 -13.13 1.85
N ARG A 177 -16.95 -13.29 1.93
CA ARG A 177 -17.58 -14.40 2.64
C ARG A 177 -17.34 -15.76 1.99
N ALA A 178 -17.11 -15.80 0.66
CA ALA A 178 -16.68 -17.03 -0.02
C ALA A 178 -15.22 -17.34 0.31
N PHE A 179 -14.34 -16.35 0.16
CA PHE A 179 -12.93 -16.45 0.53
C PHE A 179 -12.74 -16.95 1.97
N LEU A 180 -13.41 -16.37 2.96
CA LEU A 180 -13.28 -16.80 4.36
C LEU A 180 -13.75 -18.24 4.62
N ARG A 181 -14.74 -18.72 3.85
CA ARG A 181 -15.22 -20.11 3.96
C ARG A 181 -14.21 -21.08 3.35
N GLU A 182 -13.60 -20.72 2.23
CA GLU A 182 -12.56 -21.52 1.56
C GLU A 182 -11.26 -21.52 2.38
N ALA A 183 -10.91 -20.38 2.98
CA ALA A 183 -9.71 -20.20 3.79
C ALA A 183 -9.88 -20.61 5.25
N ALA A 184 -10.99 -21.27 5.61
CA ALA A 184 -11.36 -21.51 7.00
C ALA A 184 -10.27 -22.29 7.75
N ASP A 185 -9.80 -23.40 7.18
CA ASP A 185 -8.80 -24.27 7.82
C ASP A 185 -7.42 -23.63 7.95
N GLU A 186 -7.12 -22.61 7.14
CA GLU A 186 -5.82 -21.94 7.12
C GLU A 186 -5.79 -20.71 8.03
N ILE A 187 -6.81 -19.85 7.93
CA ILE A 187 -6.81 -18.57 8.63
C ILE A 187 -7.45 -18.71 10.01
N VAL A 188 -8.63 -19.33 10.12
CA VAL A 188 -9.44 -19.31 11.35
C VAL A 188 -8.73 -19.86 12.59
N PRO A 189 -7.85 -20.89 12.51
CA PRO A 189 -7.12 -21.36 13.69
C PRO A 189 -6.28 -20.28 14.38
N SER A 190 -5.83 -19.26 13.62
CA SER A 190 -5.05 -18.14 14.15
C SER A 190 -5.91 -16.98 14.67
N PHE A 191 -7.23 -17.06 14.54
CA PHE A 191 -8.21 -16.06 14.97
C PHE A 191 -9.31 -16.71 15.81
N PRO A 192 -9.01 -17.12 17.05
CA PRO A 192 -9.93 -17.87 17.90
C PRO A 192 -11.13 -17.04 18.39
N ILE A 193 -11.04 -15.71 18.36
CA ILE A 193 -12.11 -14.84 18.84
C ILE A 193 -13.08 -14.56 17.69
N ARG A 194 -14.37 -14.89 17.92
CA ARG A 194 -15.44 -14.52 16.99
C ARG A 194 -15.53 -13.01 16.86
N GLY A 195 -15.59 -12.49 15.63
CA GLY A 195 -15.64 -11.06 15.36
C GLY A 195 -16.77 -10.30 16.07
N SER A 196 -17.93 -10.94 16.26
CA SER A 196 -19.04 -10.35 17.01
C SER A 196 -18.70 -10.11 18.49
N ILE A 197 -18.01 -11.07 19.12
CA ILE A 197 -17.56 -10.97 20.51
C ILE A 197 -16.46 -9.93 20.65
N ALA A 198 -15.51 -9.89 19.70
CA ALA A 198 -14.48 -8.85 19.67
C ALA A 198 -15.11 -7.45 19.59
N LEU A 199 -16.07 -7.23 18.69
CA LEU A 199 -16.78 -5.95 18.57
C LEU A 199 -17.57 -5.59 19.83
N GLU A 200 -18.25 -6.55 20.45
CA GLU A 200 -18.97 -6.33 21.71
C GLU A 200 -18.03 -5.84 22.82
N ARG A 201 -16.88 -6.51 22.99
CA ARG A 201 -15.87 -6.13 23.98
C ARG A 201 -15.27 -4.76 23.71
N LEU A 202 -14.95 -4.46 22.45
CA LEU A 202 -14.41 -3.15 22.05
C LEU A 202 -15.40 -2.01 22.28
N ARG A 203 -16.71 -2.23 22.03
CA ARG A 203 -17.78 -1.28 22.37
C ARG A 203 -17.93 -1.05 23.86
N ALA A 204 -17.51 -2.02 24.68
CA ALA A 204 -17.47 -1.93 26.13
C ALA A 204 -16.11 -1.48 26.69
N GLY A 205 -15.18 -1.00 25.84
CA GLY A 205 -13.86 -0.53 26.27
C GLY A 205 -12.91 -1.63 26.75
N SER A 206 -13.21 -2.88 26.42
CA SER A 206 -12.45 -4.06 26.88
C SER A 206 -11.66 -4.71 25.75
N ALA A 207 -10.57 -5.39 26.11
CA ALA A 207 -9.74 -6.11 25.15
C ALA A 207 -10.55 -7.24 24.46
N PRO A 208 -10.35 -7.48 23.15
CA PRO A 208 -10.89 -8.65 22.45
C PRO A 208 -10.50 -9.97 23.11
N GLY A 209 -9.31 -10.05 23.69
CA GLY A 209 -8.78 -11.24 24.38
C GLY A 209 -8.11 -12.24 23.43
N GLY A 210 -7.64 -11.76 22.27
CA GLY A 210 -6.96 -12.56 21.25
C GLY A 210 -7.38 -12.16 19.83
N ASN A 211 -6.75 -12.80 18.85
CA ASN A 211 -6.93 -12.47 17.45
C ASN A 211 -8.39 -12.69 16.98
N ALA A 212 -8.93 -11.74 16.23
CA ALA A 212 -10.29 -11.78 15.70
C ALA A 212 -10.37 -11.42 14.20
N ILE A 213 -11.29 -12.06 13.48
CA ILE A 213 -11.70 -11.61 12.14
C ILE A 213 -13.01 -10.87 12.27
N VAL A 214 -13.04 -9.61 11.87
CA VAL A 214 -14.24 -8.76 11.89
C VAL A 214 -14.67 -8.47 10.46
N VAL A 215 -15.93 -8.79 10.15
CA VAL A 215 -16.51 -8.56 8.82
C VAL A 215 -17.45 -7.35 8.92
N LEU A 216 -17.10 -6.25 8.24
CA LEU A 216 -17.87 -4.99 8.31
C LEU A 216 -18.32 -4.51 6.93
N PRO A 217 -19.56 -4.02 6.78
CA PRO A 217 -19.96 -3.31 5.58
C PRO A 217 -19.22 -1.98 5.49
N ILE A 218 -18.89 -1.54 4.27
CA ILE A 218 -18.50 -0.15 4.02
C ILE A 218 -19.79 0.63 3.78
N PRO A 219 -20.10 1.67 4.57
CA PRO A 219 -21.24 2.54 4.28
C PRO A 219 -21.11 3.08 2.86
N ARG A 220 -22.17 2.94 2.06
CA ARG A 220 -22.22 3.67 0.78
C ARG A 220 -22.16 5.15 1.12
N PRO A 221 -21.33 5.97 0.43
CA PRO A 221 -21.39 7.42 0.62
C PRO A 221 -22.84 7.84 0.37
N GLY A 222 -23.50 8.27 1.44
CA GLY A 222 -24.89 8.71 1.38
C GLY A 222 -24.97 9.83 0.37
N ARG A 223 -25.87 9.68 -0.59
CA ARG A 223 -26.40 10.77 -1.41
C ARG A 223 -26.73 11.89 -0.43
N VAL A 224 -25.99 12.99 -0.46
CA VAL A 224 -26.26 14.17 0.35
C VAL A 224 -27.74 14.49 0.13
N ALA A 225 -28.55 14.32 1.16
CA ALA A 225 -29.91 14.85 1.13
C ALA A 225 -29.71 16.36 0.96
N SER A 226 -29.99 16.85 -0.23
CA SER A 226 -30.11 18.28 -0.51
C SER A 226 -31.16 18.81 0.47
N ALA A 227 -30.69 19.47 1.53
CA ALA A 227 -31.53 20.36 2.31
C ALA A 227 -32.10 21.37 1.32
N GLY A 228 -33.40 21.24 1.03
CA GLY A 228 -34.12 22.24 0.26
C GLY A 228 -34.00 23.59 0.97
N PRO A 229 -33.88 24.70 0.23
CA PRO A 229 -33.74 26.02 0.84
C PRO A 229 -34.97 26.30 1.70
N GLY A 230 -34.71 26.57 2.99
CA GLY A 230 -35.70 26.94 3.97
C GLY A 230 -36.48 28.18 3.52
N HIS A 231 -37.80 28.04 3.61
CA HIS A 231 -38.78 29.11 3.50
C HIS A 231 -38.48 30.21 4.53
N GLN A 232 -38.14 31.41 4.06
CA GLN A 232 -38.13 32.64 4.87
C GLN A 232 -39.59 33.03 5.16
N PRO A 233 -39.98 33.30 6.42
CA PRO A 233 -41.29 33.87 6.71
C PRO A 233 -41.30 35.37 6.36
N PRO A 234 -42.47 35.93 5.99
CA PRO A 234 -42.58 37.35 5.68
C PRO A 234 -42.47 38.19 6.95
N HIS A 235 -41.70 39.27 6.85
CA HIS A 235 -41.70 40.35 7.83
C HIS A 235 -43.09 41.02 7.86
N VAL A 236 -43.68 41.08 9.05
CA VAL A 236 -44.63 42.12 9.47
C VAL A 236 -44.19 42.59 10.85
#